data_AF-A0A7K0TTQ5-F1
#
_entry.id   AF-A0A7K0TTQ5-F1
#
_cell.length_a   1.000
_cell.length_b   1.000
_cell.length_c   1.000
_cell.angle_alpha   90.00
_cell.angle_beta   90.00
_cell.angle_gamma   90.00
#
_symmetry.space_group_name_H-M   'P 1'
#
loop_
_entity.id
_entity.type
_entity.pdbx_description
1 polymer ?
#
loop_
_entity_poly.entity_id
_entity_poly.type
_entity_poly.pdbx_seq_one_letter_code
_entity_poly.pdbx_strand_id
1 'polypeptide(L)' 'LAVDELPGQLVTMTPYITTLLVMAVASQRLRMPAADGIPYRRGGLR' A
#
# COMPACT_ATOMS: atom_id res chain seq x y z
N LEU A 1 -33.30 13.43 0.90
CA LEU A 1 -32.40 13.55 -0.26
C LEU A 1 -31.55 12.29 -0.30
N ALA A 2 -31.91 11.34 -1.15
CA ALA A 2 -31.08 10.18 -1.47
C ALA A 2 -30.39 10.47 -2.81
N VAL A 3 -29.17 9.99 -2.98
CA VAL A 3 -28.43 10.07 -4.24
C VAL A 3 -28.59 8.71 -4.91
N ASP A 4 -29.28 8.69 -6.06
CA ASP A 4 -29.60 7.45 -6.78
C ASP A 4 -28.49 7.02 -7.76
N GLU A 5 -27.62 7.96 -8.16
CA GLU A 5 -26.54 7.69 -9.12
C GLU A 5 -25.19 8.18 -8.62
N LEU A 6 -24.17 7.34 -8.81
CA LEU A 6 -22.79 7.67 -8.44
C LEU A 6 -22.05 8.30 -9.64
N PRO A 7 -21.27 9.37 -9.43
CA PRO A 7 -20.41 9.93 -10.48
C PRO A 7 -19.50 8.85 -11.09
N GLY A 8 -19.50 8.75 -12.42
CA GLY A 8 -18.69 7.74 -13.13
C GLY A 8 -17.20 7.81 -12.81
N GLN A 9 -16.67 8.99 -12.50
CA GLN A 9 -15.28 9.16 -12.08
C GLN A 9 -14.95 8.41 -10.78
N LEU A 10 -15.89 8.33 -9.82
CA LEU A 10 -15.68 7.57 -8.59
C LEU A 10 -15.61 6.07 -8.87
N VAL A 11 -16.47 5.56 -9.76
CA VAL A 11 -16.41 4.16 -10.22
C VAL A 11 -15.06 3.88 -10.89
N THR A 12 -14.62 4.76 -11.79
CA THR A 12 -13.34 4.64 -12.49
C THR A 12 -12.14 4.69 -11.52
N MET A 13 -12.23 5.49 -10.45
CA MET A 13 -11.13 5.64 -9.47
C MET A 13 -11.13 4.59 -8.35
N THR A 14 -12.20 3.80 -8.22
CA THR A 14 -12.35 2.76 -7.20
C THR A 14 -11.15 1.82 -7.10
N PRO A 15 -10.57 1.25 -8.18
CA PRO A 15 -9.42 0.35 -8.06
C PRO A 15 -8.19 1.00 -7.40
N TYR A 16 -7.96 2.29 -7.62
CA TYR A 16 -6.85 3.01 -6.97
C TYR A 16 -7.10 3.17 -5.48
N ILE A 17 -8.33 3.56 -5.11
CA ILE A 17 -8.74 3.69 -3.71
C ILE A 17 -8.65 2.34 -3.00
N THR A 18 -9.14 1.27 -3.62
CA THR A 18 -9.03 -0.09 -3.09
C THR A 18 -7.57 -0.49 -2.87
N THR A 19 -6.68 -0.16 -3.81
CA THR A 19 -5.25 -0.46 -3.66
C THR A 19 -4.67 0.26 -2.44
N LEU A 20 -4.97 1.56 -2.29
CA LEU A 20 -4.54 2.33 -1.13
C LEU A 20 -5.12 1.77 0.17
N LEU A 21 -6.38 1.37 0.18
CA LEU A 21 -7.03 0.76 1.33
C LEU A 21 -6.36 -0.57 1.71
N VAL A 22 -6.10 -1.44 0.73
CA VAL A 22 -5.41 -2.71 0.93
C VAL A 22 -4.02 -2.48 1.51
N MET A 23 -3.24 -1.56 0.92
CA MET A 23 -1.93 -1.21 1.45
C MET A 23 -2.03 -0.66 2.88
N ALA A 24 -2.92 0.30 3.14
CA ALA A 24 -3.08 0.92 4.44
C ALA A 24 -3.42 -0.09 5.55
N VAL A 25 -4.32 -1.05 5.26
CA VAL A 25 -4.72 -2.10 6.20
C VAL A 25 -3.64 -3.18 6.32
N ALA A 26 -3.05 -3.62 5.21
CA ALA A 26 -2.00 -4.64 5.21
C ALA A 26 -0.73 -4.18 5.95
N SER A 27 -0.34 -2.92 5.78
CA SER A 27 0.82 -2.32 6.44
C SER A 27 0.67 -2.25 7.96
N GLN A 28 -0.54 -2.23 8.52
CA GLN A 28 -0.73 -2.26 9.98
C GLN A 28 -0.16 -3.51 10.65
N ARG A 29 -0.03 -4.61 9.88
CA ARG A 29 0.48 -5.89 10.40
C ARG A 29 1.96 -6.11 10.08
N LEU A 30 2.61 -5.15 9.43
CA LEU A 30 3.99 -5.28 9.05
C LEU A 30 4.86 -5.19 10.30
N ARG A 31 5.64 -6.24 10.55
CA ARG A 31 6.69 -6.21 11.56
C ARG A 31 7.93 -5.57 10.96
N MET A 32 8.66 -4.85 11.79
CA MET A 32 9.94 -4.27 11.43
C MET A 32 10.86 -5.36 10.83
N PRO A 33 11.41 -5.18 9.63
CA PRO A 33 12.29 -6.17 9.03
C PRO A 33 13.58 -6.32 9.83
N ALA A 34 14.14 -7.53 9.85
CA ALA A 34 15.38 -7.84 10.58
C ALA A 34 16.60 -7.02 10.11
N ALA A 35 16.53 -6.45 8.91
CA ALA A 35 17.59 -5.64 8.33
C ALA A 35 17.52 -4.15 8.71
N ASP A 36 16.49 -3.70 9.43
CA ASP A 36 16.41 -2.29 9.83
C ASP A 36 17.57 -1.91 10.74
N GLY A 37 18.27 -0.83 10.36
CA GLY A 37 19.46 -0.35 11.07
C GLY A 37 20.74 -1.14 10.78
N ILE A 38 20.70 -2.23 10.01
CA ILE A 38 21.91 -2.96 9.59
C ILE A 38 22.49 -2.26 8.35
N PRO A 39 23.71 -1.67 8.43
CA PRO A 39 24.35 -1.07 7.26
C PRO A 39 24.60 -2.15 6.21
N TYR A 40 24.10 -1.94 4.99
CA TYR A 40 24.37 -2.83 3.87
C TYR A 40 25.87 -2.85 3.57
N ARG A 41 26.50 -4.03 3.65
CA ARG A 41 27.90 -4.22 3.22
C ARG A 41 27.90 -4.93 1.88
N ARG A 42 28.32 -4.21 0.83
CA ARG A 42 28.62 -4.81 -0.47
C ARG A 42 30.02 -5.42 -0.43
N GLY A 43 30.15 -6.71 -0.74
CA GLY A 43 31.46 -7.36 -0.89
C GLY A 43 31.48 -8.77 -0.34
N GLY A 44 31.10 -9.73 -1.17
CA GLY A 44 31.32 -11.14 -0.94
C GLY A 44 31.38 -11.80 -2.31
N LEU A 45 32.58 -11.84 -2.88
CA LEU A 45 33.08 -12.67 -3.98
C LEU A 45 34.39 -12.02 -4.44
N ARG A 46 35.47 -12.43 -3.79
CA ARG A 46 36.82 -12.46 -4.36
C ARG A 46 37.25 -13.91 -4.36
#